data_AF-A0A962UFC0-F1
#
_entry.id   AF-A0A962UFC0-F1
#
_cell.length_a   1.000
_cell.length_b   1.000
_cell.length_c   1.000
_cell.angle_alpha   90.00
_cell.angle_beta   90.00
_cell.angle_gamma   90.00
#
_symmetry.space_group_name_H-M   'P 1'
#
loop_
_entity.id
_entity.type
_entity.pdbx_description
1 polymer ?
#
loop_
_entity_poly.entity_id
_entity_poly.type
_entity_poly.pdbx_seq_one_letter_code
_entity_poly.pdbx_strand_id
1 'polypeptide(L)'
;SASRSMMATSQKFPAASSYTNVEANPDGTIDIYFGPEAPQGKERNWIETDPAKGWTGIFRLYGPLEPFFDQSWKLPDIEPLN
;
A
#
# COMPACT_ATOMS: atom_id res chain seq x y z
N SER A 1 -11.01 15.86 -14.39
CA SER A 1 -9.91 16.54 -13.64
C SER A 1 -9.28 15.52 -12.71
N ALA A 2 -7.98 15.63 -12.44
CA ALA A 2 -7.36 14.84 -11.39
C ALA A 2 -7.73 15.45 -10.03
N SER A 3 -8.48 14.72 -9.21
CA SER A 3 -8.72 15.09 -7.82
C SER A 3 -7.72 14.38 -6.91
N ARG A 4 -7.28 15.04 -5.83
CA ARG A 4 -6.44 14.41 -4.79
C ARG A 4 -7.29 13.58 -3.82
N SER A 5 -8.31 12.92 -4.34
CA SER A 5 -9.26 12.11 -3.60
C SER A 5 -8.83 10.64 -3.65
N MET A 6 -9.46 9.81 -2.81
CA MET A 6 -9.32 8.36 -2.93
C MET A 6 -9.72 7.90 -4.34
N MET A 7 -8.90 7.01 -4.92
CA MET A 7 -9.20 6.43 -6.23
C MET A 7 -10.46 5.56 -6.14
N ALA A 8 -11.40 5.76 -7.06
CA ALA A 8 -12.57 4.90 -7.17
C ALA A 8 -12.20 3.66 -7.99
N THR A 9 -12.27 2.50 -7.36
CA THR A 9 -11.97 1.19 -7.95
C THR A 9 -13.07 0.18 -7.57
N SER A 10 -12.89 -1.10 -7.91
CA SER A 10 -13.82 -2.16 -7.46
C SER A 10 -13.71 -2.43 -5.95
N GLN A 11 -12.55 -2.13 -5.36
CA GLN A 11 -12.32 -2.24 -3.92
C GLN A 11 -13.11 -1.18 -3.14
N LYS A 12 -13.71 -1.58 -2.01
CA LYS A 12 -14.44 -0.67 -1.12
C LYS A 12 -13.58 0.50 -0.63
N PHE A 13 -12.29 0.24 -0.39
CA PHE A 13 -11.30 1.23 -0.02
C PHE A 13 -10.01 0.96 -0.82
N PRO A 14 -9.41 1.98 -1.46
CA PRO A 14 -8.12 1.85 -2.14
C PRO A 14 -6.98 1.94 -1.10
N ALA A 15 -7.01 1.07 -0.09
CA ALA A 15 -6.09 1.10 1.03
C ALA A 15 -5.93 -0.29 1.68
N ALA A 16 -4.72 -0.57 2.14
CA ALA A 16 -4.40 -1.66 3.04
C ALA A 16 -4.02 -1.09 4.42
N SER A 17 -4.34 -1.82 5.49
CA SER A 17 -4.04 -1.42 6.88
C SER A 17 -3.86 -2.62 7.80
N SER A 18 -3.35 -2.37 9.01
CA SER A 18 -3.29 -3.39 10.06
C SER A 18 -4.65 -3.90 10.54
N TYR A 19 -5.74 -3.17 10.27
CA TYR A 19 -7.11 -3.61 10.55
C TYR A 19 -7.74 -4.41 9.41
N THR A 20 -7.09 -4.42 8.24
CA THR A 20 -7.46 -5.32 7.15
C THR A 20 -6.67 -6.61 7.26
N ASN A 21 -7.20 -7.70 6.72
CA ASN A 21 -6.60 -9.02 6.80
C ASN A 21 -5.38 -9.18 5.86
N VAL A 22 -4.41 -8.26 5.93
CA VAL A 22 -3.14 -8.35 5.19
C VAL A 22 -2.32 -9.54 5.68
N GLU A 23 -1.56 -10.14 4.78
CA GLU A 23 -0.70 -11.27 5.04
C GLU A 23 0.72 -10.79 5.33
N ALA A 24 1.29 -11.25 6.45
CA ALA A 24 2.67 -10.98 6.82
C ALA A 24 3.59 -12.06 6.24
N ASN A 25 4.79 -11.64 5.84
CA ASN A 25 5.88 -12.52 5.45
C ASN A 25 6.44 -13.26 6.69
N PRO A 26 7.20 -14.35 6.50
CA PRO A 26 7.78 -15.11 7.62
C PRO A 26 8.70 -14.30 8.55
N ASP A 27 9.30 -13.22 8.05
CA ASP A 27 10.14 -12.29 8.83
C ASP A 27 9.35 -11.19 9.54
N GLY A 28 8.02 -11.20 9.40
CA GLY A 28 7.11 -10.21 9.98
C GLY A 28 6.93 -8.94 9.14
N THR A 29 7.58 -8.83 7.98
CA THR A 29 7.34 -7.73 7.03
C THR A 29 6.00 -7.89 6.31
N ILE A 30 5.52 -6.82 5.67
CA ILE A 30 4.31 -6.84 4.85
C ILE A 30 4.65 -6.20 3.50
N ASP A 31 4.47 -6.96 2.42
CA ASP A 31 4.53 -6.42 1.07
C ASP A 31 3.15 -5.94 0.65
N ILE A 32 3.05 -4.76 0.04
CA ILE A 32 1.81 -4.26 -0.56
C ILE A 32 2.03 -4.08 -2.06
N TYR A 33 1.12 -4.65 -2.84
CA TYR A 33 1.16 -4.64 -4.31
C TYR A 33 0.19 -3.60 -4.84
N PHE A 34 0.56 -2.93 -5.93
CA PHE A 34 -0.26 -1.92 -6.60
C PHE A 34 -0.39 -2.29 -8.07
N GLY A 35 -1.60 -2.31 -8.61
CA GLY A 35 -1.82 -2.69 -10.01
C GLY A 35 -3.28 -2.77 -10.40
N PRO A 36 -3.64 -2.89 -11.68
CA PRO A 36 -5.03 -3.07 -12.11
C PRO A 36 -5.60 -4.43 -11.72
N GLU A 37 -4.73 -5.41 -11.49
CA GLU A 37 -5.09 -6.76 -11.05
C GLU A 37 -4.16 -7.21 -9.93
N ALA A 38 -4.64 -8.08 -9.05
CA ALA A 38 -3.83 -8.69 -8.01
C ALA A 38 -2.79 -9.65 -8.63
N PRO A 39 -1.52 -9.58 -8.21
CA PRO A 39 -0.59 -10.67 -8.49
C PRO A 39 -1.11 -11.99 -7.87
N GLN A 40 -0.85 -13.11 -8.54
CA GLN A 40 -1.34 -14.42 -8.12
C GLN A 40 -0.93 -14.74 -6.67
N GLY A 41 -1.91 -15.03 -5.82
CA GLY A 41 -1.68 -15.38 -4.41
C GLY A 41 -1.37 -14.19 -3.51
N LYS A 42 -1.50 -12.96 -4.01
CA LYS A 42 -1.26 -11.71 -3.27
C LYS A 42 -2.52 -10.85 -3.13
N GLU A 43 -3.70 -11.45 -3.32
CA GLU A 43 -5.00 -10.77 -3.34
C GLU A 43 -5.31 -10.05 -2.03
N ARG A 44 -4.77 -10.53 -0.91
CA ARG A 44 -4.91 -9.93 0.43
C ARG A 44 -4.04 -8.69 0.66
N ASN A 45 -3.02 -8.52 -0.16
CA ASN A 45 -1.97 -7.52 -0.02
C ASN A 45 -1.96 -6.53 -1.19
N TRP A 46 -3.05 -6.43 -1.94
CA TRP A 46 -3.10 -5.67 -3.18
C TRP A 46 -4.07 -4.49 -3.10
N ILE A 47 -3.64 -3.36 -3.67
CA ILE A 47 -4.45 -2.15 -3.87
C ILE A 47 -4.63 -1.94 -5.37
N GLU A 48 -5.88 -1.90 -5.79
CA GLU A 48 -6.25 -1.70 -7.18
C GLU A 48 -5.88 -0.29 -7.67
N THR A 49 -5.35 -0.19 -8.88
CA THR A 49 -5.02 1.07 -9.55
C THR A 49 -5.60 1.12 -10.96
N ASP A 50 -5.90 2.31 -11.46
CA ASP A 50 -6.42 2.53 -12.81
C ASP A 50 -5.27 2.86 -13.78
N PRO A 51 -4.98 2.04 -14.80
CA PRO A 51 -3.85 2.26 -15.71
C PRO A 51 -3.99 3.53 -16.56
N ALA A 52 -5.19 4.11 -16.65
CA ALA A 52 -5.42 5.37 -17.35
C ALA A 52 -5.19 6.61 -16.47
N LYS A 53 -4.85 6.44 -15.18
CA LYS A 53 -4.72 7.54 -14.20
C LYS A 53 -3.42 7.45 -13.40
N GLY A 54 -2.75 8.59 -13.22
CA GLY A 54 -1.70 8.71 -12.23
C GLY A 54 -2.26 8.64 -10.79
N TRP A 55 -1.44 8.18 -9.85
CA TRP A 55 -1.79 8.08 -8.44
C TRP A 55 -0.62 8.47 -7.53
N THR A 56 -0.93 8.68 -6.25
CA THR A 56 0.07 8.89 -5.19
C THR A 56 -0.29 8.02 -3.99
N GLY A 57 0.72 7.43 -3.36
CA GLY A 57 0.55 6.72 -2.09
C GLY A 57 0.53 7.71 -0.92
N ILE A 58 -0.24 7.38 0.12
CA ILE A 58 -0.15 8.05 1.43
C ILE A 58 0.01 6.96 2.49
N PHE A 59 1.16 6.93 3.14
CA PHE A 59 1.41 6.06 4.28
C PHE A 59 1.06 6.79 5.58
N ARG A 60 0.25 6.16 6.44
CA ARG A 60 -0.18 6.72 7.73
C ARG A 60 0.31 5.84 8.86
N LEU A 61 1.05 6.44 9.79
CA LEU A 61 1.44 5.82 11.06
C LEU A 61 0.60 6.41 12.18
N TYR A 62 0.07 5.55 13.04
CA TYR A 62 -0.67 5.94 14.24
C TYR A 62 0.14 5.53 15.47
N GLY A 63 0.63 6.50 16.24
CA GLY A 63 1.54 6.25 17.35
C GLY A 63 2.92 5.72 16.94
N PRO A 64 3.65 6.40 16.02
CA PRO A 64 4.99 5.97 15.63
C PRO A 64 5.96 5.98 16.82
N LEU A 65 6.93 5.06 16.78
CA LEU A 65 8.01 4.96 17.77
C LEU A 65 9.22 5.84 17.39
N GLU A 66 10.19 5.97 18.30
CA GLU A 66 11.42 6.75 18.10
C GLU A 66 12.16 6.49 16.77
N PRO A 67 12.24 5.25 16.24
CA PRO A 67 12.89 4.99 14.95
C PRO A 67 12.34 5.76 13.75
N PHE A 68 11.08 6.20 13.82
CA PHE A 68 10.47 7.05 12.80
C PHE A 68 10.99 8.50 12.89
N PHE A 69 11.18 9.01 14.12
CA PHE A 69 11.58 10.40 14.36
C PHE A 69 13.09 10.61 14.21
N ASP A 70 13.90 9.67 14.69
CA ASP A 70 15.36 9.70 14.52
C ASP A 70 15.82 9.25 13.12
N GLN A 71 14.89 8.77 12.30
CA GLN A 71 15.08 8.32 10.92
C GLN A 71 15.97 7.07 10.78
N SER A 72 16.12 6.28 11.85
CA SER A 72 16.78 4.96 11.80
C SER A 72 15.94 3.91 11.06
N TRP A 73 14.62 4.11 11.00
CA TRP A 73 13.72 3.40 10.08
C TRP A 73 13.12 4.35 9.06
N LYS A 74 12.99 3.89 7.81
CA LYS A 74 12.36 4.63 6.70
C LYS A 74 11.47 3.70 5.89
N LEU A 75 10.37 4.25 5.38
CA LEU A 75 9.55 3.56 4.40
C LEU A 75 10.36 3.42 3.11
N PRO A 76 10.49 2.21 2.52
CA PRO A 76 11.15 2.05 1.23
C PRO A 76 10.33 2.71 0.11
N ASP A 77 11.02 3.00 -1.00
CA ASP A 77 10.36 3.44 -2.22
C ASP A 77 9.50 2.32 -2.81
N ILE A 78 8.53 2.70 -3.63
CA ILE A 78 7.71 1.75 -4.39
C ILE A 78 8.52 1.29 -5.60
N GLU A 79 8.66 -0.03 -5.75
CA GLU A 79 9.46 -0.65 -6.81
C GLU A 79 8.56 -1.35 -7.85
N PRO A 80 8.97 -1.39 -9.13
CA PRO A 80 8.32 -2.24 -10.12
C PRO A 80 8.39 -3.71 -9.71
N LEU A 81 7.29 -4.44 -9.92
CA LEU A 81 7.28 -5.89 -9.76
C LEU A 81 8.03 -6.53 -10.94
N ASN A 82 9.06 -7.33 -10.64
CA ASN A 82 9.85 -8.07 -11.64
C ASN A 82 9.14 -9.34 -12.13
#